data_AF-A0A435YE05-F1
#
_entry.id   AF-A0A435YE05-F1
#
_cell.length_a   1.000
_cell.length_b   1.000
_cell.length_c   1.000
_cell.angle_alpha   90.00
_cell.angle_beta   90.00
_cell.angle_gamma   90.00
#
_symmetry.space_group_name_H-M   'P 1'
#
loop_
_entity.id
_entity.type
_entity.pdbx_description
1 polymer ?
#
loop_
_entity_poly.entity_id
_entity_poly.type
_entity_poly.pdbx_seq_one_letter_code
_entity_poly.pdbx_strand_id
1 'polypeptide(L)'
;MGAIIALVALLLVLLGAATIFLRADPAKLASGMKTLGPVLLGLVGIAMVVVGREGIGGIILSAAIAWYGSMRMKRPPAKLAPGKRSTVRTAALEMELDHDTGGLEGLVLAGGHEGKMLGAMGLAELQHLFRELSGDPESRQLLETYLDGRFPVWRKNTETNGGEGLGVAPGPGAMTKEEAYKVLGLEAGAAAADVRKAHRRLMQRLHPDIGGTSFLAARINEAKDVLLSNHN
;
A
#
# COMPACT_ATOMS: atom_id res chain seq x y z
N MET A 1 51.03 38.12 8.25
CA MET A 1 51.49 36.78 8.72
C MET A 1 50.30 35.83 8.95
N GLY A 2 49.33 36.14 9.81
CA GLY A 2 48.21 35.23 10.15
C GLY A 2 47.38 34.72 8.97
N ALA A 3 47.03 35.59 8.01
CA ALA A 3 46.25 35.20 6.82
C ALA A 3 47.01 34.22 5.89
N ILE A 4 48.33 34.36 5.77
CA ILE A 4 49.17 33.47 4.97
C ILE A 4 49.25 32.09 5.63
N ILE A 5 49.38 32.05 6.96
CA ILE A 5 49.40 30.80 7.73
C ILE A 5 48.07 30.06 7.60
N ALA A 6 46.94 30.76 7.66
CA ALA A 6 45.61 30.17 7.47
C ALA A 6 45.41 29.61 6.05
N LEU A 7 45.90 30.32 5.03
CA LEU A 7 45.84 29.86 3.64
C LEU A 7 46.71 28.61 3.42
N VAL A 8 47.92 28.60 3.97
CA VAL A 8 48.83 27.44 3.89
C VAL A 8 48.26 26.25 4.64
N ALA A 9 47.67 26.45 5.82
CA ALA A 9 47.00 25.39 6.57
C ALA A 9 45.80 24.81 5.80
N LEU A 10 44.99 25.66 5.17
CA LEU A 10 43.88 25.23 4.31
C LEU A 10 44.38 24.42 3.12
N LEU A 11 45.45 24.87 2.46
CA LEU A 11 46.06 24.17 1.33
C LEU A 11 46.57 22.78 1.73
N LEU A 12 47.21 22.66 2.90
CA LEU A 12 47.68 21.38 3.42
C LEU A 12 46.52 20.42 3.74
N VAL A 13 45.42 20.92 4.31
CA VAL A 13 44.21 20.13 4.56
C VAL A 13 43.59 19.64 3.26
N LEU A 14 43.51 20.50 2.23
CA LEU A 14 42.97 20.14 0.92
C LEU A 14 43.84 19.12 0.20
N LEU A 15 45.18 19.26 0.26
CA LEU A 15 46.12 18.28 -0.28
C LEU A 15 46.01 16.93 0.45
N GLY A 16 45.92 16.94 1.78
CA GLY A 16 45.66 15.73 2.58
C GLY A 16 44.36 15.04 2.16
N ALA A 17 43.27 15.78 2.04
CA ALA A 17 41.99 15.24 1.57
C ALA A 17 42.07 14.67 0.14
N ALA A 18 42.78 15.35 -0.77
CA ALA A 18 42.98 14.87 -2.13
C ALA A 18 43.81 13.57 -2.19
N THR A 19 44.85 13.42 -1.37
CA THR A 19 45.64 12.18 -1.31
C THR A 19 44.86 11.00 -0.74
N ILE A 20 43.99 11.26 0.24
CA ILE A 20 43.05 10.25 0.78
C ILE A 20 42.03 9.86 -0.29
N PHE A 21 41.51 10.83 -1.05
CA PHE A 21 40.55 10.59 -2.13
C PHE A 21 41.15 9.74 -3.26
N LEU A 22 42.38 10.03 -3.69
CA LEU A 22 43.07 9.28 -4.76
C LEU A 22 43.43 7.83 -4.38
N ARG A 23 43.48 7.51 -3.08
CA ARG A 23 43.81 6.16 -2.58
C ARG A 23 42.58 5.36 -2.12
N ALA A 24 41.41 5.98 -2.02
CA ALA A 24 40.24 5.37 -1.44
C ALA A 24 39.36 4.68 -2.49
N ASP A 25 38.79 3.54 -2.09
CA ASP A 25 37.88 2.72 -2.87
C ASP A 25 36.58 3.49 -3.21
N PRO A 26 36.16 3.61 -4.49
CA PRO A 26 35.03 4.45 -4.91
C PRO A 26 33.71 4.10 -4.21
N ALA A 27 33.51 2.84 -3.84
CA ALA A 27 32.33 2.40 -3.10
C ALA A 27 32.27 2.97 -1.67
N LYS A 28 33.42 3.09 -0.99
CA LYS A 28 33.52 3.69 0.35
C LYS A 28 33.52 5.22 0.31
N LEU A 29 34.03 5.81 -0.78
CA LEU A 29 33.97 7.25 -1.05
C LEU A 29 32.52 7.74 -1.24
N ALA A 30 31.67 7.01 -1.94
CA ALA A 30 30.27 7.40 -2.15
C ALA A 30 29.46 7.52 -0.84
N SER A 31 29.75 6.68 0.15
CA SER A 31 29.16 6.77 1.49
C SER A 31 29.78 7.88 2.35
N GLY A 32 31.11 8.09 2.26
CA GLY A 32 31.83 9.11 3.04
C GLY A 32 31.76 10.53 2.48
N MET A 33 31.50 10.70 1.19
CA MET A 33 31.42 12.01 0.51
C MET A 33 30.26 12.87 1.03
N LYS A 34 29.23 12.21 1.56
CA LYS A 34 28.09 12.88 2.19
C LYS A 34 28.51 13.67 3.44
N THR A 35 29.44 13.16 4.24
CA THR A 35 29.89 13.83 5.46
C THR A 35 31.15 14.68 5.24
N LEU A 36 32.02 14.28 4.31
CA LEU A 36 33.28 14.98 4.04
C LEU A 36 33.08 16.35 3.36
N GLY A 37 32.08 16.46 2.47
CA GLY A 37 31.75 17.69 1.74
C GLY A 37 31.46 18.90 2.64
N PRO A 38 30.48 18.84 3.56
CA PRO A 38 30.16 19.98 4.43
C PRO A 38 31.30 20.33 5.41
N VAL A 39 32.11 19.35 5.83
CA VAL A 39 33.27 19.60 6.71
C VAL A 39 34.34 20.41 5.98
N LEU A 40 34.69 20.02 4.75
CA LEU A 40 35.65 20.77 3.93
C LEU A 40 35.13 22.18 3.61
N LEU A 41 33.84 22.30 3.29
CA LEU A 41 33.22 23.60 3.04
C LEU A 41 33.26 24.52 4.27
N GLY A 42 33.01 23.96 5.47
CA GLY A 42 33.12 24.69 6.73
C GLY A 42 34.54 25.18 7.01
N LEU A 43 35.57 24.37 6.75
CA LEU A 43 36.98 24.76 6.90
C LEU A 43 37.37 25.90 5.94
N VAL A 44 36.89 25.87 4.70
CA VAL A 44 37.07 26.97 3.73
C VAL A 44 36.39 28.25 4.23
N GLY A 45 35.17 28.13 4.78
CA GLY A 45 34.45 29.26 5.38
C GLY A 45 35.22 29.91 6.52
N ILE A 46 35.74 29.11 7.46
CA ILE A 46 36.55 29.57 8.60
C ILE A 46 37.82 30.27 8.11
N ALA A 47 38.53 29.69 7.13
CA ALA A 47 39.73 30.30 6.56
C ALA A 47 39.42 31.66 5.90
N MET A 48 38.29 31.79 5.21
CA MET A 48 37.88 33.08 4.60
C MET A 48 37.55 34.16 5.63
N VAL A 49 36.97 33.80 6.78
CA VAL A 49 36.76 34.75 7.88
C VAL A 49 38.11 35.22 8.44
N VAL A 50 39.07 34.32 8.64
CA VAL A 50 40.41 34.66 9.17
C VAL A 50 41.22 35.55 8.22
N VAL A 51 40.97 35.47 6.91
CA VAL A 51 41.60 36.34 5.89
C VAL A 51 40.95 37.74 5.83
N GLY A 52 39.91 38.01 6.62
CA GLY A 52 39.22 39.30 6.70
C GLY A 52 38.09 39.47 5.68
N ARG A 53 37.65 38.36 5.04
CA ARG A 53 36.47 38.36 4.15
C ARG A 53 35.27 37.78 4.88
N GLU A 54 34.87 38.47 5.95
CA GLU A 54 33.82 38.06 6.89
C GLU A 54 32.47 37.80 6.18
N GLY A 55 32.13 38.62 5.18
CA GLY A 55 30.89 38.46 4.41
C GLY A 55 30.84 37.15 3.62
N ILE A 56 31.93 36.78 2.95
CA ILE A 56 31.98 35.56 2.13
C ILE A 56 32.16 34.33 3.01
N GLY A 57 33.00 34.43 4.05
CA GLY A 57 33.22 33.34 5.01
C GLY A 57 31.93 32.96 5.75
N GLY A 58 31.11 33.94 6.14
CA GLY A 58 29.82 33.69 6.79
C GLY A 58 28.80 32.96 5.90
N ILE A 59 28.72 33.31 4.62
CA ILE A 59 27.84 32.64 3.64
C ILE A 59 28.27 31.18 3.44
N ILE A 60 29.57 30.94 3.28
CA ILE A 60 30.12 29.58 3.10
C ILE A 60 29.86 28.73 4.35
N LEU A 61 30.04 29.28 5.54
CA LEU A 61 29.79 28.57 6.79
C LEU A 61 28.30 28.22 6.96
N SER A 62 27.42 29.16 6.61
CA SER A 62 25.96 28.96 6.66
C SER A 62 25.51 27.88 5.67
N ALA A 63 26.10 27.86 4.46
CA ALA A 63 25.86 26.82 3.46
C ALA A 63 26.35 25.44 3.94
N ALA A 64 27.50 25.36 4.61
CA ALA A 64 28.02 24.12 5.19
C ALA A 64 27.09 23.56 6.28
N ILE A 65 26.59 24.44 7.18
CA ILE A 65 25.65 24.06 8.25
C ILE A 65 24.31 23.63 7.66
N ALA A 66 23.77 24.36 6.67
CA ALA A 66 22.52 24.02 6.01
C ALA A 66 22.61 22.68 5.26
N TRP A 67 23.73 22.43 4.57
CA TRP A 67 23.97 21.16 3.89
C TRP A 67 24.08 19.99 4.89
N TYR A 68 24.85 20.16 5.97
CA TYR A 68 24.94 19.15 7.03
C TYR A 68 23.59 18.88 7.70
N GLY A 69 22.81 19.93 7.98
CA GLY A 69 21.46 19.83 8.54
C GLY A 69 20.48 19.14 7.61
N SER A 70 20.50 19.46 6.32
CA SER A 70 19.69 18.80 5.27
C SER A 70 20.01 17.30 5.17
N MET A 71 21.27 16.91 5.38
CA MET A 71 21.68 15.50 5.39
C MET A 71 21.20 14.72 6.61
N ARG A 72 21.07 15.38 7.78
CA ARG A 72 20.39 14.80 8.95
C ARG A 72 18.86 14.83 8.85
N MET A 73 18.30 15.79 8.11
CA MET A 73 16.86 15.90 7.86
C MET A 73 16.36 15.02 6.73
N LYS A 74 17.24 14.48 5.89
CA LYS A 74 16.99 13.24 5.13
C LYS A 74 16.96 12.06 6.10
N ARG A 75 16.01 12.11 7.05
CA ARG A 75 15.41 10.88 7.59
C ARG A 75 15.01 10.06 6.36
N PRO A 76 15.28 8.74 6.31
CA PRO A 76 14.58 7.91 5.35
C PRO A 76 13.08 8.27 5.43
N PRO A 77 12.35 8.34 4.31
CA PRO A 77 10.91 8.58 4.37
C PRO A 77 10.39 7.66 5.47
N ALA A 78 9.69 8.24 6.44
CA ALA A 78 9.06 7.46 7.49
C ALA A 78 8.36 6.33 6.76
N LYS A 79 8.78 5.07 7.02
CA LYS A 79 8.01 3.92 6.56
C LYS A 79 6.58 4.29 6.91
N LEU A 80 5.69 4.38 5.90
CA LEU A 80 4.27 4.55 6.12
C LEU A 80 3.95 3.70 7.34
N ALA A 81 3.40 4.33 8.39
CA ALA A 81 2.99 3.61 9.58
C ALA A 81 2.30 2.33 9.08
N PRO A 82 2.74 1.13 9.49
CA PRO A 82 2.15 -0.09 8.96
C PRO A 82 0.65 0.08 9.09
N GLY A 83 -0.04 -0.03 7.95
CA GLY A 83 -1.49 0.06 7.90
C GLY A 83 -2.04 -0.74 9.06
N LYS A 84 -3.02 -0.18 9.77
CA LYS A 84 -3.58 -0.87 10.94
C LYS A 84 -3.95 -2.27 10.47
N ARG A 85 -3.23 -3.28 10.98
CA ARG A 85 -3.48 -4.68 10.72
C ARG A 85 -4.10 -5.24 11.98
N SER A 86 -5.30 -5.79 11.85
CA SER A 86 -5.91 -6.55 12.93
C SER A 86 -5.73 -8.03 12.62
N THR A 87 -5.20 -8.77 13.60
CA THR A 87 -5.06 -10.21 13.51
C THR A 87 -6.12 -10.86 14.40
N VAL A 88 -6.86 -11.82 13.86
CA VAL A 88 -7.86 -12.62 14.58
C VAL A 88 -7.44 -14.08 14.46
N ARG A 89 -7.33 -14.76 15.61
CA ARG A 89 -6.90 -16.16 15.67
C ARG A 89 -7.96 -17.00 16.36
N THR A 90 -8.37 -18.08 15.71
CA THR A 90 -9.30 -19.09 16.22
C THR A 90 -8.59 -20.45 16.37
N ALA A 91 -9.34 -21.50 16.71
CA ALA A 91 -8.80 -22.84 16.88
C ALA A 91 -8.22 -23.42 15.59
N ALA A 92 -8.74 -23.03 14.43
CA ALA A 92 -8.34 -23.60 13.15
C ALA A 92 -7.80 -22.59 12.12
N LEU A 93 -7.97 -21.28 12.34
CA LEU A 93 -7.56 -20.24 11.39
C LEU A 93 -6.87 -19.07 12.10
N GLU A 94 -5.91 -18.47 11.41
CA GLU A 94 -5.37 -17.15 11.74
C GLU A 94 -5.64 -16.23 10.56
N MET A 95 -6.24 -15.07 10.81
CA MET A 95 -6.65 -14.12 9.79
C MET A 95 -6.02 -12.75 10.05
N GLU A 96 -5.54 -12.09 9.00
CA GLU A 96 -5.03 -10.72 9.06
C GLU A 96 -5.86 -9.83 8.14
N LEU A 97 -6.46 -8.79 8.71
CA LEU A 97 -7.19 -7.76 7.98
C LEU A 97 -6.35 -6.49 7.89
N ASP A 98 -6.02 -6.10 6.66
CA ASP A 98 -5.42 -4.81 6.36
C ASP A 98 -6.53 -3.75 6.27
N HIS A 99 -6.59 -2.81 7.21
CA HIS A 99 -7.64 -1.80 7.27
C HIS A 99 -7.54 -0.72 6.19
N ASP A 100 -6.42 -0.61 5.48
CA ASP A 100 -6.22 0.40 4.44
C ASP A 100 -6.72 -0.13 3.09
N THR A 101 -6.49 -1.42 2.81
CA THR A 101 -6.91 -2.08 1.57
C THR A 101 -8.23 -2.83 1.70
N GLY A 102 -8.65 -3.17 2.93
CA GLY A 102 -9.71 -4.14 3.19
C GLY A 102 -9.33 -5.58 2.81
N GLY A 103 -8.06 -5.83 2.51
CA GLY A 103 -7.54 -7.15 2.16
C GLY A 103 -7.56 -8.06 3.37
N LEU A 104 -8.18 -9.23 3.22
CA LEU A 104 -8.22 -10.27 4.23
C LEU A 104 -7.34 -11.43 3.79
N GLU A 105 -6.29 -11.73 4.54
CA GLU A 105 -5.46 -12.91 4.36
C GLU A 105 -5.63 -13.87 5.53
N GLY A 106 -5.28 -15.14 5.34
CA GLY A 106 -5.36 -16.11 6.42
C GLY A 106 -4.51 -17.35 6.22
N LEU A 107 -4.20 -18.00 7.34
CA LEU A 107 -3.39 -19.20 7.49
C LEU A 107 -4.22 -20.27 8.20
N VAL A 108 -4.19 -21.50 7.69
CA VAL A 108 -4.84 -22.64 8.34
C VAL A 108 -3.95 -23.16 9.46
N LEU A 109 -4.45 -23.16 10.69
CA LEU A 109 -3.74 -23.63 11.89
C LEU A 109 -4.02 -25.09 12.23
N ALA A 110 -5.16 -25.63 11.81
CA ALA A 110 -5.54 -27.02 12.07
C ALA A 110 -6.47 -27.56 10.96
N GLY A 111 -6.38 -28.85 10.67
CA GLY A 111 -7.21 -29.56 9.68
C GLY A 111 -6.40 -30.14 8.51
N GLY A 112 -7.08 -30.57 7.44
CA GLY A 112 -6.45 -31.21 6.28
C GLY A 112 -5.51 -30.29 5.46
N HIS A 113 -5.52 -28.99 5.75
CA HIS A 113 -4.76 -27.97 5.03
C HIS A 113 -3.84 -27.16 5.96
N GLU A 114 -3.44 -27.70 7.11
CA GLU A 114 -2.55 -27.03 8.08
C GLU A 114 -1.30 -26.41 7.43
N GLY A 115 -0.97 -25.18 7.84
CA GLY A 115 0.18 -24.42 7.34
C GLY A 115 0.00 -23.82 5.95
N LYS A 116 -1.13 -24.07 5.26
CA LYS A 116 -1.42 -23.43 3.97
C LYS A 116 -2.05 -22.05 4.17
N MET A 117 -1.65 -21.11 3.31
CA MET A 117 -2.33 -19.82 3.20
C MET A 117 -3.63 -19.99 2.41
N LEU A 118 -4.71 -19.37 2.89
CA LEU A 118 -6.00 -19.35 2.18
C LEU A 118 -5.87 -18.77 0.77
N GLY A 119 -4.97 -17.79 0.58
CA GLY A 119 -4.61 -17.22 -0.72
C GLY A 119 -4.08 -18.22 -1.74
N ALA A 120 -3.34 -19.23 -1.27
CA ALA A 120 -2.78 -20.27 -2.12
C ALA A 120 -3.78 -21.40 -2.45
N MET A 121 -4.88 -21.49 -1.71
CA MET A 121 -5.89 -22.53 -1.89
C MET A 121 -6.90 -22.18 -2.98
N GLY A 122 -7.32 -23.19 -3.73
CA GLY A 122 -8.40 -23.09 -4.72
C GLY A 122 -9.80 -23.19 -4.07
N LEU A 123 -10.85 -22.83 -4.83
CA LEU A 123 -12.23 -22.88 -4.35
C LEU A 123 -12.64 -24.26 -3.81
N ALA A 124 -12.25 -25.35 -4.48
CA ALA A 124 -12.57 -26.70 -4.07
C ALA A 124 -11.90 -27.10 -2.73
N GLU A 125 -10.64 -26.67 -2.51
CA GLU A 125 -9.94 -26.89 -1.24
C GLU A 125 -10.57 -26.07 -0.11
N LEU A 126 -10.95 -24.82 -0.38
CA LEU A 126 -11.62 -23.96 0.61
C LEU A 126 -13.01 -24.50 0.98
N GLN A 127 -13.75 -25.07 0.03
CA GLN A 127 -15.02 -25.76 0.30
C GLN A 127 -14.83 -27.05 1.12
N HIS A 128 -13.71 -27.75 0.95
CA HIS A 128 -13.36 -28.89 1.79
C HIS A 128 -13.09 -28.44 3.23
N LEU A 129 -12.23 -27.44 3.40
CA LEU A 129 -11.94 -26.83 4.70
C LEU A 129 -13.20 -26.31 5.39
N PHE A 130 -14.11 -25.67 4.65
CA PHE A 130 -15.39 -25.19 5.18
C PHE A 130 -16.28 -26.29 5.77
N ARG A 131 -16.24 -27.50 5.21
CA ARG A 131 -16.94 -28.68 5.75
C ARG A 131 -16.25 -29.25 6.98
N GLU A 132 -14.91 -29.25 7.02
CA GLU A 132 -14.14 -29.68 8.19
C GLU A 132 -14.37 -28.76 9.40
N LEU A 133 -14.54 -27.46 9.16
CA LEU A 133 -14.78 -26.46 10.20
C LEU A 133 -16.22 -26.45 10.75
N SER A 134 -17.06 -27.44 10.45
CA SER A 134 -18.45 -27.49 10.95
C SER A 134 -18.54 -27.55 12.48
N GLY A 135 -17.49 -27.99 13.17
CA GLY A 135 -17.42 -28.06 14.63
C GLY A 135 -17.04 -26.74 15.32
N ASP A 136 -16.58 -25.72 14.58
CA ASP A 136 -16.15 -24.42 15.13
C ASP A 136 -16.86 -23.26 14.39
N PRO A 137 -17.93 -22.70 14.99
CA PRO A 137 -18.67 -21.59 14.39
C PRO A 137 -17.83 -20.34 14.11
N GLU A 138 -16.83 -20.05 14.95
CA GLU A 138 -15.99 -18.85 14.81
C GLU A 138 -15.04 -18.97 13.61
N SER A 139 -14.33 -20.10 13.51
CA SER A 139 -13.47 -20.39 12.34
C SER A 139 -14.28 -20.42 11.05
N ARG A 140 -15.50 -20.95 11.09
CA ARG A 140 -16.39 -20.98 9.93
C ARG A 140 -16.76 -19.57 9.47
N GLN A 141 -17.17 -18.69 10.38
CA GLN A 141 -17.54 -17.31 10.05
C GLN A 141 -16.37 -16.52 9.43
N LEU A 142 -15.15 -16.71 9.94
CA LEU A 142 -13.95 -16.09 9.37
C LEU A 142 -13.68 -16.56 7.94
N LEU A 143 -13.83 -17.87 7.67
CA LEU A 143 -13.68 -18.41 6.33
C LEU A 143 -14.78 -17.92 5.37
N GLU A 144 -16.02 -17.77 5.84
CA GLU A 144 -17.11 -17.17 5.05
C GLU A 144 -16.77 -15.75 4.61
N THR A 145 -16.26 -14.94 5.54
CA THR A 145 -15.85 -13.56 5.26
C THR A 145 -14.76 -13.51 4.19
N TYR A 146 -13.79 -14.43 4.25
CA TYR A 146 -12.75 -14.56 3.23
C TYR A 146 -13.29 -15.01 1.87
N LEU A 147 -14.17 -16.02 1.86
CA LEU A 147 -14.79 -16.53 0.65
C LEU A 147 -15.70 -15.51 -0.03
N ASP A 148 -16.40 -14.67 0.75
CA ASP A 148 -17.23 -13.59 0.22
C ASP A 148 -16.40 -12.52 -0.50
N GLY A 149 -15.24 -12.17 0.06
CA GLY A 149 -14.33 -11.22 -0.56
C GLY A 149 -13.69 -11.74 -1.85
N ARG A 150 -13.27 -13.02 -1.86
CA ARG A 150 -12.52 -13.61 -2.98
C ARG A 150 -13.39 -14.27 -4.04
N PHE A 151 -14.54 -14.83 -3.66
CA PHE A 151 -15.41 -15.63 -4.53
C PHE A 151 -16.89 -15.32 -4.29
N PRO A 152 -17.43 -14.16 -4.70
CA PRO A 152 -18.80 -13.73 -4.35
C PRO A 152 -19.96 -14.72 -4.65
N VAL A 153 -19.74 -15.70 -5.53
CA VAL A 153 -20.75 -16.70 -5.97
C VAL A 153 -20.52 -18.09 -5.34
N TRP A 154 -19.61 -18.23 -4.36
CA TRP A 154 -19.22 -19.54 -3.80
C TRP A 154 -20.38 -20.32 -3.16
N ARG A 155 -21.43 -19.63 -2.68
CA ARG A 155 -22.62 -20.22 -2.03
C ARG A 155 -23.57 -20.95 -2.98
N LYS A 156 -23.65 -20.57 -4.26
CA LYS A 156 -24.56 -21.24 -5.22
C LYS A 156 -24.20 -22.70 -5.46
N ASN A 157 -22.93 -23.06 -5.24
CA ASN A 157 -22.43 -24.40 -5.47
C ASN A 157 -22.54 -25.29 -4.23
N THR A 158 -22.93 -24.76 -3.06
CA THR A 158 -23.13 -25.55 -1.84
C THR A 158 -24.58 -26.03 -1.67
N GLU A 159 -25.53 -25.44 -2.42
CA GLU A 159 -26.96 -25.75 -2.34
C GLU A 159 -27.44 -26.81 -3.36
N THR A 160 -26.55 -27.45 -4.12
CA THR A 160 -26.95 -28.44 -5.15
C THR A 160 -27.39 -29.80 -4.60
N ASN A 161 -27.69 -29.92 -3.30
CA ASN A 161 -28.14 -31.18 -2.71
C ASN A 161 -29.16 -31.03 -1.57
N GLY A 162 -30.17 -30.17 -1.76
CA GLY A 162 -31.33 -30.10 -0.87
C GLY A 162 -32.56 -29.69 -1.67
N GLY A 163 -33.41 -30.66 -1.99
CA GLY A 163 -34.64 -30.45 -2.74
C GLY A 163 -35.71 -29.67 -1.96
N GLU A 164 -36.70 -29.27 -2.74
CA GLU A 164 -38.03 -28.79 -2.34
C GLU A 164 -38.13 -27.34 -1.85
N GLY A 165 -38.83 -26.55 -2.67
CA GLY A 165 -38.94 -25.12 -2.53
C GLY A 165 -39.84 -24.71 -1.38
N LEU A 166 -39.45 -23.65 -0.70
CA LEU A 166 -40.29 -22.68 0.00
C LEU A 166 -39.51 -21.36 -0.04
N GLY A 167 -40.17 -20.28 -0.46
CA GLY A 167 -39.54 -18.98 -0.68
C GLY A 167 -38.77 -18.49 0.54
N VAL A 168 -37.46 -18.35 0.39
CA VAL A 168 -36.61 -17.59 1.31
C VAL A 168 -36.48 -16.19 0.73
N ALA A 169 -36.91 -15.19 1.52
CA ALA A 169 -36.79 -13.78 1.18
C ALA A 169 -35.34 -13.44 0.76
N PRO A 170 -35.11 -12.55 -0.22
CA PRO A 170 -33.76 -12.20 -0.66
C PRO A 170 -32.96 -11.66 0.54
N GLY A 171 -31.91 -12.37 0.92
CA GLY A 171 -30.94 -11.87 1.88
C GLY A 171 -30.23 -10.62 1.33
N PRO A 172 -29.66 -9.77 2.19
CA PRO A 172 -29.26 -8.40 1.84
C PRO A 172 -27.93 -8.29 1.06
N GLY A 173 -27.69 -9.19 0.09
CA GLY A 173 -26.37 -9.30 -0.57
C GLY A 173 -26.36 -9.56 -2.07
N ALA A 174 -27.52 -9.71 -2.73
CA ALA A 174 -27.57 -9.82 -4.19
C ALA A 174 -28.36 -8.63 -4.76
N MET A 175 -27.69 -7.77 -5.53
CA MET A 175 -28.33 -6.57 -6.03
C MET A 175 -29.48 -6.91 -7.00
N THR A 176 -30.68 -6.42 -6.71
CA THR A 176 -31.84 -6.65 -7.59
C THR A 176 -31.77 -5.79 -8.85
N LYS A 177 -32.58 -6.10 -9.86
CA LYS A 177 -32.62 -5.32 -11.12
C LYS A 177 -33.02 -3.88 -10.87
N GLU A 178 -34.00 -3.68 -10.00
CA GLU A 178 -34.53 -2.38 -9.60
C GLU A 178 -33.45 -1.56 -8.89
N GLU A 179 -32.68 -2.23 -8.03
CA GLU A 179 -31.55 -1.62 -7.34
C GLU A 179 -30.42 -1.27 -8.33
N ALA A 180 -30.11 -2.14 -9.29
CA ALA A 180 -29.11 -1.89 -10.33
C ALA A 180 -29.45 -0.68 -11.21
N TYR A 181 -30.72 -0.52 -11.61
CA TYR A 181 -31.21 0.66 -12.32
C TYR A 181 -31.04 1.93 -11.46
N LYS A 182 -31.38 1.86 -10.17
CA LYS A 182 -31.22 2.97 -9.23
C LYS A 182 -29.77 3.37 -9.01
N VAL A 183 -28.86 2.40 -8.90
CA VAL A 183 -27.41 2.64 -8.73
C VAL A 183 -26.80 3.31 -9.98
N LEU A 184 -27.25 2.91 -11.18
CA LEU A 184 -26.80 3.53 -12.44
C LEU A 184 -27.55 4.82 -12.79
N GLY A 185 -28.62 5.16 -12.07
CA GLY A 185 -29.47 6.32 -12.33
C GLY A 185 -30.25 6.21 -13.65
N LEU A 186 -30.73 5.01 -13.96
CA LEU A 186 -31.48 4.69 -15.18
C LEU A 186 -32.91 4.25 -14.83
N GLU A 187 -33.83 4.42 -15.77
CA GLU A 187 -35.20 3.89 -15.64
C GLU A 187 -35.25 2.40 -15.96
N ALA A 188 -36.24 1.71 -15.39
CA ALA A 188 -36.46 0.29 -15.65
C ALA A 188 -36.74 0.05 -17.13
N GLY A 189 -35.95 -0.82 -17.78
CA GLY A 189 -36.05 -1.10 -19.21
C GLY A 189 -35.10 -0.29 -20.10
N ALA A 190 -34.15 0.44 -19.52
CA ALA A 190 -33.10 1.11 -20.30
C ALA A 190 -32.30 0.11 -21.16
N ALA A 191 -31.97 0.52 -22.38
CA ALA A 191 -31.25 -0.33 -23.33
C ALA A 191 -29.82 -0.63 -22.85
N ALA A 192 -29.26 -1.77 -23.25
CA ALA A 192 -27.88 -2.15 -22.93
C ALA A 192 -26.83 -1.07 -23.33
N ALA A 193 -27.12 -0.26 -24.34
CA ALA A 193 -26.28 0.88 -24.73
C ALA A 193 -26.24 1.97 -23.64
N ASP A 194 -27.38 2.27 -23.01
CA ASP A 194 -27.52 3.28 -21.97
C ASP A 194 -26.89 2.81 -20.65
N VAL A 195 -27.04 1.53 -20.32
CA VAL A 195 -26.37 0.88 -19.18
C VAL A 195 -24.85 1.07 -19.26
N ARG A 196 -24.24 0.77 -20.41
CA ARG A 196 -22.79 0.95 -20.63
C ARG A 196 -22.36 2.42 -20.57
N LYS A 197 -23.19 3.33 -21.05
CA LYS A 197 -22.91 4.78 -21.03
C LYS A 197 -22.97 5.33 -19.60
N ALA A 198 -23.96 4.93 -18.82
CA ALA A 198 -24.11 5.32 -17.42
C ALA A 198 -22.95 4.80 -16.56
N HIS A 199 -22.57 3.53 -16.74
CA HIS A 199 -21.42 2.92 -16.06
C HIS A 199 -20.12 3.70 -16.32
N ARG A 200 -19.80 3.99 -17.59
CA ARG A 200 -18.60 4.77 -17.92
C ARG A 200 -18.61 6.17 -17.30
N ARG A 201 -19.75 6.86 -17.32
CA ARG A 201 -19.90 8.19 -16.72
C ARG A 201 -19.67 8.16 -15.21
N LEU A 202 -20.19 7.14 -14.53
CA LEU A 202 -20.04 6.98 -13.07
C LEU A 202 -18.60 6.61 -12.71
N MET A 203 -17.98 5.70 -13.45
CA MET A 203 -16.57 5.34 -13.23
C MET A 203 -15.60 6.50 -13.51
N GLN A 204 -15.86 7.33 -14.51
CA GLN A 204 -15.03 8.53 -14.77
C GLN A 204 -15.12 9.58 -13.66
N ARG A 205 -16.23 9.63 -12.92
CA ARG A 205 -16.41 10.53 -11.77
C ARG A 205 -15.80 9.99 -10.49
N LEU A 206 -15.48 8.70 -10.48
CA LEU A 206 -14.83 8.04 -9.36
C LEU A 206 -13.32 8.22 -9.48
N HIS A 207 -12.77 9.23 -8.81
CA HIS A 207 -11.32 9.46 -8.79
C HIS A 207 -10.61 8.33 -8.01
N PRO A 208 -9.57 7.71 -8.56
CA PRO A 208 -8.81 6.63 -7.90
C PRO A 208 -7.91 7.12 -6.76
N ASP A 209 -7.76 8.44 -6.59
CA ASP A 209 -6.78 9.02 -5.66
C ASP A 209 -7.27 9.13 -4.20
N ILE A 210 -8.47 8.63 -3.90
CA ILE A 210 -9.02 8.64 -2.54
C ILE A 210 -9.51 7.23 -2.23
N GLY A 211 -8.75 6.50 -1.40
CA GLY A 211 -8.90 5.08 -1.05
C GLY A 211 -10.21 4.66 -0.36
N GLY A 212 -11.29 5.43 -0.47
CA GLY A 212 -12.64 5.09 0.00
C GLY A 212 -13.62 4.65 -1.10
N THR A 213 -13.17 4.55 -2.35
CA THR A 213 -14.03 4.33 -3.54
C THR A 213 -14.16 2.87 -3.98
N SER A 214 -13.46 1.92 -3.33
CA SER A 214 -13.48 0.48 -3.70
C SER A 214 -14.88 -0.14 -3.63
N PHE A 215 -15.61 0.11 -2.53
CA PHE A 215 -16.96 -0.43 -2.35
C PHE A 215 -17.97 0.16 -3.35
N LEU A 216 -17.90 1.47 -3.61
CA LEU A 216 -18.77 2.13 -4.58
C LEU A 216 -18.46 1.68 -6.02
N ALA A 217 -17.17 1.50 -6.35
CA ALA A 217 -16.76 0.93 -7.62
C ALA A 217 -17.31 -0.49 -7.81
N ALA A 218 -17.17 -1.34 -6.79
CA ALA A 218 -17.69 -2.70 -6.80
C ALA A 218 -19.20 -2.72 -7.04
N ARG A 219 -19.96 -1.87 -6.32
CA ARG A 219 -21.41 -1.78 -6.47
C ARG A 219 -21.85 -1.26 -7.85
N ILE A 220 -21.11 -0.31 -8.44
CA ILE A 220 -21.38 0.18 -9.81
C ILE A 220 -21.08 -0.91 -10.85
N ASN A 221 -20.04 -1.73 -10.64
CA ASN A 221 -19.72 -2.86 -11.51
C ASN A 221 -20.78 -3.95 -11.43
N GLU A 222 -21.22 -4.31 -10.23
CA GLU A 222 -22.30 -5.27 -9.99
C GLU A 222 -23.59 -4.84 -10.72
N ALA A 223 -23.91 -3.53 -10.73
CA ALA A 223 -25.10 -3.02 -11.41
C ALA A 223 -25.06 -3.24 -12.92
N LYS A 224 -23.91 -2.97 -13.53
CA LYS A 224 -23.71 -3.18 -14.96
C LYS A 224 -23.83 -4.67 -15.28
N ASP A 225 -23.25 -5.55 -14.46
CA ASP A 225 -23.25 -6.99 -14.71
C ASP A 225 -24.66 -7.60 -14.57
N VAL A 226 -25.46 -7.18 -13.59
CA VAL A 226 -26.86 -7.64 -13.41
C VAL A 226 -27.75 -7.23 -14.59
N LEU A 227 -27.59 -6.02 -15.12
CA LEU A 227 -28.41 -5.51 -16.24
C LEU A 227 -27.99 -6.05 -17.61
N LEU A 228 -26.70 -6.34 -17.81
CA LEU A 228 -26.18 -6.89 -19.07
C LEU A 228 -26.33 -8.41 -19.17
N SER A 229 -26.29 -9.15 -18.05
CA SER A 229 -26.43 -10.61 -18.05
C SER A 229 -27.82 -11.09 -18.52
N ASN A 230 -28.82 -10.20 -18.54
CA ASN A 230 -30.20 -10.50 -18.95
C ASN A 230 -30.57 -9.93 -20.33
N HIS A 231 -29.63 -9.33 -21.07
CA HIS A 231 -29.87 -8.74 -22.40
C HIS A 231 -29.48 -9.66 -23.57
N ASN A 232 -29.39 -10.97 -23.33
CA ASN A 232 -29.24 -11.98 -24.38
C ASN A 232 -30.59 -12.31 -25.03
#